data_AF-F9PLY9-F1
#
_entry.id   AF-F9PLY9-F1
#
_cell.length_a   1.000
_cell.length_b   1.000
_cell.length_c   1.000
_cell.angle_alpha   90.00
_cell.angle_beta   90.00
_cell.angle_gamma   90.00
#
_symmetry.space_group_name_H-M   'P 1'
#
loop_
_entity.id
_entity.type
_entity.pdbx_description
1 polymer ?
#
loop_
_entity_poly.entity_id
_entity_poly.type
_entity_poly.pdbx_seq_one_letter_code
_entity_poly.pdbx_strand_id
1 'polypeptide(L)'
;MTLPAPWPSPVRRLSHTSAGEAAGTAIARRTSVRHPDPRPRTPSPMPEPATAEPPARERALGALTGLALGDALGMPTQSMSPAQIRRCYGEITGLRDAVAEQPIAPSAPAGTVTDDTEQALILAGLLIDGGGRIDPHQLADALLRWEDDMRARGSLDLLGPSTKLALERVRAGADPHCTGRQGTTNGAAMRVAPVGIAFSLSADGDALARAVQASCLVTHDTRQGFEAAGLLAAAVSAAIDGVDAAGALEAALDFVAARPEAGHWTEKASVAARTRLALETSRNLHGEALAEHLRTYVGTSVESAESVPCALVIVREFAQRPLDGLCFAAGLGGDTDTIAAMAGAVLGASAPHLLPVELVDRVLERSGLRLEPVCDALLALRGGGRCQQDALEQRRP
;
A
#
# COMPACT_ATOMS: atom_id res chain seq x y z
N MET A 1 46.15 19.63 16.63
CA MET A 1 44.74 19.69 17.05
C MET A 1 44.51 18.61 18.09
N THR A 2 43.75 18.90 19.14
CA THR A 2 43.51 18.01 20.29
C THR A 2 42.20 17.23 20.13
N LEU A 3 42.21 15.97 20.58
CA LEU A 3 40.99 15.16 20.72
C LEU A 3 40.29 15.48 22.06
N PRO A 4 38.96 15.61 22.11
CA PRO A 4 38.21 15.73 23.35
C PRO A 4 37.99 14.36 24.04
N ALA A 5 37.82 14.39 25.36
CA ALA A 5 37.60 13.22 26.22
C ALA A 5 36.09 12.87 26.38
N PRO A 6 35.73 11.66 26.86
CA PRO A 6 34.35 11.15 26.84
C PRO A 6 33.45 11.61 28.01
N TRP A 7 32.18 11.21 27.94
CA TRP A 7 31.07 11.62 28.81
C TRP A 7 31.11 11.04 30.24
N PRO A 8 30.48 11.69 31.24
CA PRO A 8 30.11 11.10 32.52
C PRO A 8 28.66 10.54 32.52
N SER A 9 28.46 9.38 33.15
CA SER A 9 27.13 8.76 33.34
C SER A 9 26.41 9.24 34.63
N PRO A 10 25.07 9.29 34.68
CA PRO A 10 24.30 9.72 35.85
C PRO A 10 24.04 8.59 36.86
N VAL A 11 24.07 8.89 38.17
CA VAL A 11 23.78 7.93 39.27
C VAL A 11 23.18 8.66 40.49
N ARG A 12 22.17 8.04 41.14
CA ARG A 12 21.51 8.38 42.44
C ARG A 12 20.55 9.60 42.45
N ARG A 13 19.50 9.63 43.30
CA ARG A 13 18.65 8.58 43.93
C ARG A 13 17.35 9.22 44.50
N LEU A 14 16.32 8.41 44.72
CA LEU A 14 15.01 8.72 45.34
C LEU A 14 15.06 9.38 46.73
N SER A 15 14.00 10.15 47.06
CA SER A 15 13.46 10.33 48.42
C SER A 15 11.95 10.69 48.39
N HIS A 16 11.23 10.49 49.50
CA HIS A 16 9.76 10.62 49.64
C HIS A 16 9.34 11.67 50.68
N THR A 17 8.10 12.19 50.56
CA THR A 17 7.13 12.61 51.62
C THR A 17 5.84 13.02 50.86
N SER A 18 4.58 12.62 51.13
CA SER A 18 3.75 12.43 52.36
C SER A 18 3.37 13.75 53.06
N ALA A 19 2.11 14.07 53.40
CA ALA A 19 0.81 13.38 53.23
C ALA A 19 -0.35 14.41 53.38
N GLY A 20 -1.63 14.00 53.23
CA GLY A 20 -2.79 14.87 53.52
C GLY A 20 -4.16 14.22 53.34
N GLU A 21 -5.01 14.28 54.38
CA GLU A 21 -6.40 13.77 54.46
C GLU A 21 -7.28 14.83 55.17
N ALA A 22 -8.61 14.81 55.27
CA ALA A 22 -9.67 13.83 54.94
C ALA A 22 -10.93 14.63 54.47
N ALA A 23 -12.23 14.28 54.57
CA ALA A 23 -13.00 13.16 55.14
C ALA A 23 -14.44 13.12 54.55
N GLY A 24 -15.14 11.99 54.71
CA GLY A 24 -16.61 11.90 54.65
C GLY A 24 -17.25 11.66 53.26
N THR A 25 -18.44 11.07 53.13
CA THR A 25 -19.38 10.55 54.16
C THR A 25 -20.18 9.36 53.59
N ALA A 26 -20.52 8.36 54.42
CA ALA A 26 -21.23 7.15 54.01
C ALA A 26 -22.76 7.21 54.25
N ILE A 27 -23.53 6.50 53.42
CA ILE A 27 -24.98 6.23 53.61
C ILE A 27 -25.24 4.71 53.45
N ALA A 28 -26.20 4.16 54.19
CA ALA A 28 -26.24 2.74 54.52
C ALA A 28 -27.20 1.86 53.68
N ARG A 29 -26.70 0.65 53.37
CA ARG A 29 -27.36 -0.65 53.17
C ARG A 29 -28.89 -0.71 52.95
N ARG A 30 -29.29 -1.35 51.85
CA ARG A 30 -30.36 -2.38 51.86
C ARG A 30 -29.93 -3.62 51.07
N THR A 31 -29.70 -4.73 51.78
CA THR A 31 -29.41 -6.04 51.19
C THR A 31 -30.69 -6.84 50.98
N SER A 32 -31.24 -6.84 49.77
CA SER A 32 -32.38 -7.70 49.41
C SER A 32 -31.89 -9.03 48.82
N VAL A 33 -31.85 -10.09 49.63
CA VAL A 33 -31.69 -11.45 49.11
C VAL A 33 -32.95 -11.81 48.31
N ARG A 34 -32.79 -12.12 47.03
CA ARG A 34 -33.89 -12.67 46.20
C ARG A 34 -33.70 -14.19 46.08
N HIS A 35 -34.75 -14.95 46.38
CA HIS A 35 -34.79 -16.37 46.04
C HIS A 35 -34.78 -16.55 44.51
N PRO A 36 -34.15 -17.61 43.97
CA PRO A 36 -34.23 -17.95 42.57
C PRO A 36 -35.64 -18.46 42.20
N ASP A 37 -36.13 -18.03 41.04
CA ASP A 37 -37.35 -18.53 40.40
C ASP A 37 -37.07 -19.92 39.79
N PRO A 38 -37.82 -20.99 40.14
CA PRO A 38 -37.52 -22.35 39.71
C PRO A 38 -37.98 -22.68 38.28
N ARG A 39 -38.52 -21.71 37.52
CA ARG A 39 -39.01 -21.95 36.16
C ARG A 39 -37.84 -22.10 35.17
N PRO A 40 -37.84 -23.14 34.31
CA PRO A 40 -36.81 -23.29 33.28
C PRO A 40 -36.89 -22.13 32.30
N ARG A 41 -35.79 -21.38 32.16
CA ARG A 41 -35.65 -20.39 31.11
C ARG A 41 -35.54 -21.13 29.78
N THR A 42 -36.50 -20.95 28.89
CA THR A 42 -36.31 -21.23 27.46
C THR A 42 -35.05 -20.47 27.01
N PRO A 43 -34.08 -21.12 26.33
CA PRO A 43 -32.96 -20.39 25.78
C PRO A 43 -33.49 -19.33 24.81
N SER A 44 -32.97 -18.11 24.91
CA SER A 44 -33.11 -17.16 23.82
C SER A 44 -32.53 -17.79 22.55
N PRO A 45 -33.08 -17.51 21.34
CA PRO A 45 -32.40 -17.90 20.13
C PRO A 45 -30.98 -17.33 20.20
N MET A 46 -29.97 -18.18 19.96
CA MET A 46 -28.63 -17.67 19.77
C MET A 46 -28.64 -16.73 18.56
N PRO A 47 -27.84 -15.65 18.55
CA PRO A 47 -27.57 -14.97 17.29
C PRO A 47 -27.05 -16.02 16.30
N GLU A 48 -27.57 -15.98 15.08
CA GLU A 48 -27.04 -16.82 14.01
C GLU A 48 -25.54 -16.55 13.84
N PRO A 49 -24.72 -17.57 13.52
CA PRO A 49 -23.31 -17.32 13.25
C PRO A 49 -23.20 -16.33 12.10
N ALA A 50 -22.46 -15.23 12.29
CA ALA A 50 -22.23 -14.23 11.26
C ALA A 50 -21.29 -14.80 10.18
N THR A 51 -21.83 -15.65 9.30
CA THR A 51 -21.06 -16.39 8.29
C THR A 51 -20.81 -15.54 7.05
N ALA A 52 -19.87 -14.62 7.16
CA ALA A 52 -19.03 -14.18 6.04
C ALA A 52 -17.72 -13.60 6.59
N GLU A 53 -16.59 -14.19 6.20
CA GLU A 53 -15.37 -13.38 6.04
C GLU A 53 -15.66 -12.33 4.95
N PRO A 54 -15.12 -11.09 5.04
CA PRO A 54 -15.47 -10.03 4.11
C PRO A 54 -15.22 -10.51 2.67
N PRO A 55 -16.26 -10.63 1.82
CA PRO A 55 -16.15 -11.28 0.52
C PRO A 55 -15.09 -10.58 -0.33
N ALA A 56 -14.46 -11.33 -1.24
CA ALA A 56 -13.34 -10.85 -2.08
C ALA A 56 -13.59 -9.47 -2.73
N ARG A 57 -14.86 -9.12 -3.01
CA ARG A 57 -15.31 -7.79 -3.44
C ARG A 57 -14.97 -6.64 -2.49
N GLU A 58 -15.23 -6.78 -1.20
CA GLU A 58 -14.94 -5.76 -0.18
C GLU A 58 -13.44 -5.56 -0.02
N ARG A 59 -12.68 -6.67 -0.04
CA ARG A 59 -11.21 -6.66 0.02
C ARG A 59 -10.60 -6.02 -1.24
N ALA A 60 -11.12 -6.34 -2.43
CA ALA A 60 -10.63 -5.77 -3.68
C ALA A 60 -11.01 -4.29 -3.86
N LEU A 61 -12.20 -3.89 -3.39
CA LEU A 61 -12.56 -2.47 -3.30
C LEU A 61 -11.66 -1.76 -2.28
N GLY A 62 -11.43 -2.36 -1.12
CA GLY A 62 -10.51 -1.89 -0.09
C GLY A 62 -9.07 -1.72 -0.58
N ALA A 63 -8.59 -2.59 -1.49
CA ALA A 63 -7.29 -2.43 -2.12
C ALA A 63 -7.21 -1.16 -2.97
N LEU A 64 -8.25 -0.85 -3.76
CA LEU A 64 -8.28 0.34 -4.61
C LEU A 64 -8.56 1.63 -3.82
N THR A 65 -9.47 1.60 -2.84
CA THR A 65 -9.75 2.76 -1.97
C THR A 65 -8.61 3.03 -0.99
N GLY A 66 -7.96 1.99 -0.49
CA GLY A 66 -6.78 2.10 0.37
C GLY A 66 -5.58 2.69 -0.36
N LEU A 67 -5.35 2.28 -1.62
CA LEU A 67 -4.34 2.90 -2.51
C LEU A 67 -4.62 4.39 -2.67
N ALA A 68 -5.82 4.76 -3.13
CA ALA A 68 -6.19 6.15 -3.37
C ALA A 68 -6.17 7.02 -2.10
N LEU A 69 -6.55 6.46 -0.94
CA LEU A 69 -6.44 7.14 0.34
C LEU A 69 -4.98 7.34 0.79
N GLY A 70 -4.10 6.37 0.53
CA GLY A 70 -2.67 6.47 0.83
C GLY A 70 -1.99 7.55 0.00
N ASP A 71 -2.14 7.46 -1.32
CA ASP A 71 -1.79 8.47 -2.32
C ASP A 71 -2.20 9.88 -1.86
N ALA A 72 -3.51 10.13 -1.69
CA ALA A 72 -4.03 11.45 -1.36
C ALA A 72 -3.68 11.94 0.07
N LEU A 73 -3.17 11.07 0.95
CA LEU A 73 -2.58 11.44 2.24
C LEU A 73 -1.12 11.85 2.12
N GLY A 74 -0.35 11.23 1.23
CA GLY A 74 1.07 11.50 1.00
C GLY A 74 1.37 12.58 -0.05
N MET A 75 0.42 12.87 -0.95
CA MET A 75 0.53 13.91 -1.98
C MET A 75 0.89 15.30 -1.41
N PRO A 76 0.33 15.79 -0.29
CA PRO A 76 0.72 17.09 0.26
C PRO A 76 2.17 17.17 0.75
N THR A 77 2.85 16.03 0.91
CA THR A 77 4.18 15.92 1.51
C THR A 77 5.25 15.34 0.58
N GLN A 78 4.90 14.91 -0.64
CA GLN A 78 5.87 14.32 -1.56
C GLN A 78 7.01 15.28 -1.95
N SER A 79 8.19 14.71 -2.15
CA SER A 79 9.46 15.42 -2.37
C SER A 79 9.85 16.42 -1.25
N MET A 80 9.15 16.44 -0.10
CA MET A 80 9.50 17.28 1.05
C MET A 80 10.34 16.50 2.08
N SER A 81 11.33 17.16 2.67
CA SER A 81 12.08 16.60 3.81
C SER A 81 11.24 16.59 5.11
N PRO A 82 11.57 15.73 6.11
CA PRO A 82 10.90 15.74 7.42
C PRO A 82 10.92 17.09 8.14
N ALA A 83 11.89 17.95 7.82
CA ALA A 83 12.01 19.30 8.36
C ALA A 83 11.10 20.32 7.64
N GLN A 84 10.77 20.09 6.37
CA GLN A 84 9.73 20.85 5.66
C GLN A 84 8.33 20.40 6.13
N ILE A 85 8.07 19.10 6.19
CA ILE A 85 6.77 18.53 6.60
C ILE A 85 6.38 19.02 8.00
N ARG A 86 7.26 18.84 9.00
CA ARG A 86 7.01 19.29 10.38
C ARG A 86 6.85 20.81 10.52
N ARG A 87 7.38 21.60 9.58
CA ARG A 87 7.21 23.07 9.55
C ARG A 87 5.90 23.50 8.89
N CYS A 88 5.48 22.83 7.82
CA CYS A 88 4.29 23.19 7.04
C CYS A 88 3.00 22.60 7.63
N TYR A 89 3.05 21.39 8.17
CA TYR A 89 1.87 20.63 8.60
C TYR A 89 1.91 20.16 10.06
N GLY A 90 3.11 20.11 10.67
CA GLY A 90 3.31 19.50 11.98
C GLY A 90 3.28 17.97 11.87
N GLU A 91 2.30 17.34 12.52
CA GLU A 91 1.99 15.91 12.38
C GLU A 91 0.87 15.73 11.36
N ILE A 92 1.04 14.76 10.44
CA ILE A 92 -0.04 14.36 9.53
C ILE A 92 -0.98 13.44 10.29
N THR A 93 -2.27 13.77 10.29
CA THR A 93 -3.33 13.04 11.01
C THR A 93 -4.61 12.88 10.17
N GLY A 94 -4.50 13.15 8.87
CA GLY A 94 -5.59 13.14 7.90
C GLY A 94 -5.24 14.00 6.68
N LEU A 95 -6.15 14.01 5.68
CA LEU A 95 -5.98 14.71 4.41
C LEU A 95 -5.69 16.22 4.62
N ARG A 96 -4.67 16.74 3.94
CA ARG A 96 -4.26 18.17 3.95
C ARG A 96 -4.31 18.75 2.53
N ASP A 97 -4.50 20.06 2.42
CA ASP A 97 -4.18 20.77 1.19
C ASP A 97 -2.65 20.90 1.09
N ALA A 98 -2.09 20.75 -0.11
CA ALA A 98 -0.68 21.03 -0.36
C ALA A 98 -0.38 22.53 -0.18
N VAL A 99 0.75 22.87 0.44
CA VAL A 99 1.21 24.27 0.53
C VAL A 99 1.61 24.82 -0.85
N ALA A 100 1.70 26.15 -0.96
CA ALA A 100 2.12 26.82 -2.19
C ALA A 100 3.58 26.49 -2.59
N GLU A 101 4.40 26.09 -1.61
CA GLU A 101 5.79 25.68 -1.77
C GLU A 101 5.98 24.15 -1.92
N GLN A 102 4.92 23.38 -2.14
CA GLN A 102 5.02 21.94 -2.43
C GLN A 102 5.66 21.76 -3.83
N PRO A 103 6.64 20.87 -4.05
CA PRO A 103 7.51 20.94 -5.23
C PRO A 103 6.91 20.52 -6.58
N ILE A 104 5.82 19.75 -6.58
CA ILE A 104 5.27 19.02 -7.74
C ILE A 104 3.79 19.37 -7.98
N ALA A 105 3.00 19.42 -6.92
CA ALA A 105 1.56 19.72 -6.90
C ALA A 105 1.24 20.92 -5.97
N PRO A 106 1.83 22.11 -6.19
CA PRO A 106 1.65 23.28 -5.33
C PRO A 106 0.18 23.72 -5.25
N SER A 107 -0.31 23.95 -4.04
CA SER A 107 -1.73 24.29 -3.76
C SER A 107 -2.77 23.23 -4.19
N ALA A 108 -2.38 21.99 -4.48
CA ALA A 108 -3.31 20.89 -4.75
C ALA A 108 -4.17 20.56 -3.50
N PRO A 109 -5.52 20.64 -3.57
CA PRO A 109 -6.35 20.48 -2.37
C PRO A 109 -6.49 19.04 -1.85
N ALA A 110 -6.87 18.94 -0.57
CA ALA A 110 -7.02 17.71 0.18
C ALA A 110 -7.92 16.65 -0.51
N GLY A 111 -7.40 15.43 -0.67
CA GLY A 111 -8.09 14.32 -1.32
C GLY A 111 -7.84 14.17 -2.82
N THR A 112 -6.99 15.02 -3.40
CA THR A 112 -6.55 14.89 -4.81
C THR A 112 -5.49 13.80 -4.92
N VAL A 113 -5.67 12.87 -5.86
CA VAL A 113 -4.72 11.76 -6.14
C VAL A 113 -3.61 12.11 -7.13
N THR A 114 -2.57 11.29 -7.19
CA THR A 114 -1.37 11.41 -8.05
C THR A 114 -1.39 10.40 -9.22
N ASP A 115 -0.25 10.24 -9.88
CA ASP A 115 -0.06 9.22 -10.91
C ASP A 115 -0.02 7.79 -10.35
N ASP A 116 0.11 7.60 -9.03
CA ASP A 116 -0.12 6.31 -8.34
C ASP A 116 -1.51 5.74 -8.69
N THR A 117 -2.57 6.47 -8.32
CA THR A 117 -3.95 6.04 -8.55
C THR A 117 -4.31 6.12 -10.03
N GLU A 118 -3.94 7.20 -10.74
CA GLU A 118 -4.28 7.31 -12.16
C GLU A 118 -3.61 6.22 -13.01
N GLN A 119 -2.33 5.86 -12.78
CA GLN A 119 -1.70 4.74 -13.48
C GLN A 119 -2.20 3.37 -13.01
N ALA A 120 -2.62 3.21 -11.75
CA ALA A 120 -3.30 1.99 -11.29
C ALA A 120 -4.60 1.77 -12.08
N LEU A 121 -5.41 2.81 -12.28
CA LEU A 121 -6.66 2.71 -13.03
C LEU A 121 -6.43 2.50 -14.53
N ILE A 122 -5.36 3.06 -15.11
CA ILE A 122 -4.91 2.71 -16.47
C ILE A 122 -4.58 1.22 -16.57
N LEU A 123 -3.81 0.66 -15.63
CA LEU A 123 -3.45 -0.75 -15.64
C LEU A 123 -4.68 -1.66 -15.45
N ALA A 124 -5.63 -1.23 -14.62
CA ALA A 124 -6.90 -1.93 -14.44
C ALA A 124 -7.73 -1.96 -15.75
N GLY A 125 -7.86 -0.83 -16.44
CA GLY A 125 -8.55 -0.76 -17.74
C GLY A 125 -7.93 -1.69 -18.78
N LEU A 126 -6.60 -1.65 -18.93
CA LEU A 126 -5.86 -2.52 -19.85
C LEU A 126 -6.04 -4.01 -19.52
N LEU A 127 -6.09 -4.39 -18.24
CA LEU A 127 -6.38 -5.76 -17.82
C LEU A 127 -7.81 -6.20 -18.18
N ILE A 128 -8.79 -5.32 -18.02
CA ILE A 128 -10.20 -5.58 -18.32
C ILE A 128 -10.39 -5.73 -19.84
N ASP A 129 -9.98 -4.73 -20.62
CA ASP A 129 -10.11 -4.71 -22.08
C ASP A 129 -9.29 -5.83 -22.76
N GLY A 130 -8.11 -6.12 -22.24
CA GLY A 130 -7.25 -7.22 -22.71
C GLY A 130 -7.73 -8.62 -22.27
N GLY A 131 -8.74 -8.73 -21.41
CA GLY A 131 -9.23 -9.99 -20.88
C GLY A 131 -8.15 -10.76 -20.11
N GLY A 132 -7.51 -10.09 -19.14
CA GLY A 132 -6.41 -10.63 -18.34
C GLY A 132 -5.05 -10.63 -19.06
N ARG A 133 -4.85 -9.79 -20.07
CA ARG A 133 -3.55 -9.60 -20.75
C ARG A 133 -3.23 -8.13 -20.87
N ILE A 134 -1.96 -7.77 -20.64
CA ILE A 134 -1.44 -6.42 -20.84
C ILE A 134 -0.62 -6.45 -22.13
N ASP A 135 -1.02 -5.64 -23.11
CA ASP A 135 -0.28 -5.42 -24.35
C ASP A 135 0.73 -4.28 -24.13
N PRO A 136 2.05 -4.49 -24.35
CA PRO A 136 3.07 -3.46 -24.11
C PRO A 136 2.92 -2.21 -24.96
N HIS A 137 2.39 -2.31 -26.18
CA HIS A 137 2.11 -1.12 -27.01
C HIS A 137 0.93 -0.34 -26.42
N GLN A 138 -0.14 -1.03 -26.02
CA GLN A 138 -1.31 -0.37 -25.41
C GLN A 138 -0.97 0.27 -24.06
N LEU A 139 -0.11 -0.36 -23.26
CA LEU A 139 0.41 0.21 -22.00
C LEU A 139 1.28 1.45 -22.27
N ALA A 140 2.20 1.39 -23.24
CA ALA A 140 3.00 2.55 -23.62
C ALA A 140 2.13 3.72 -24.12
N ASP A 141 1.21 3.45 -25.05
CA ASP A 141 0.31 4.45 -25.60
C ASP A 141 -0.64 5.06 -24.54
N ALA A 142 -1.10 4.27 -23.57
CA ALA A 142 -1.93 4.76 -22.48
C ALA A 142 -1.17 5.70 -21.54
N LEU A 143 0.06 5.34 -21.16
CA LEU A 143 0.92 6.19 -20.33
C LEU A 143 1.36 7.47 -21.07
N LEU A 144 1.60 7.40 -22.39
CA LEU A 144 1.89 8.57 -23.22
C LEU A 144 0.71 9.54 -23.29
N ARG A 145 -0.50 9.03 -23.58
CA ARG A 145 -1.73 9.85 -23.58
C ARG A 145 -1.98 10.51 -22.22
N TRP A 146 -1.74 9.77 -21.14
CA TRP A 146 -1.88 10.27 -19.78
C TRP A 146 -0.88 11.41 -19.48
N GLU A 147 0.39 11.26 -19.87
CA GLU A 147 1.41 12.31 -19.67
C GLU A 147 1.10 13.57 -20.49
N ASP A 148 0.62 13.40 -21.72
CA ASP A 148 0.23 14.54 -22.56
C ASP A 148 -1.05 15.24 -22.05
N ASP A 149 -1.96 14.51 -21.37
CA ASP A 149 -3.08 15.09 -20.62
C ASP A 149 -2.61 15.84 -19.36
N MET A 150 -1.68 15.28 -18.56
CA MET A 150 -1.08 15.99 -17.40
C MET A 150 -0.52 17.34 -17.81
N ARG A 151 0.25 17.36 -18.91
CA ARG A 151 0.82 18.59 -19.48
C ARG A 151 -0.26 19.58 -19.93
N ALA A 152 -1.38 19.09 -20.48
CA ALA A 152 -2.52 19.92 -20.87
C ALA A 152 -3.28 20.48 -19.65
N ARG A 153 -3.36 19.74 -18.53
CA ARG A 153 -3.87 20.23 -17.23
C ARG A 153 -2.92 21.25 -16.57
N GLY A 154 -1.67 21.36 -17.04
CA GLY A 154 -0.64 22.24 -16.48
C GLY A 154 0.22 21.60 -15.38
N SER A 155 0.02 20.31 -15.10
CA SER A 155 0.86 19.54 -14.18
C SER A 155 2.18 19.17 -14.86
N LEU A 156 3.30 19.51 -14.24
CA LEU A 156 4.65 19.30 -14.78
C LEU A 156 5.44 18.34 -13.89
N ASP A 157 6.16 17.42 -14.53
CA ASP A 157 7.08 16.44 -13.92
C ASP A 157 6.48 15.36 -12.98
N LEU A 158 5.18 15.05 -13.13
CA LEU A 158 4.50 13.89 -12.51
C LEU A 158 4.96 12.50 -13.04
N LEU A 159 6.18 12.37 -13.59
CA LEU A 159 6.70 11.06 -14.00
C LEU A 159 8.03 10.76 -13.30
N GLY A 160 8.00 9.73 -12.45
CA GLY A 160 9.19 9.11 -11.90
C GLY A 160 10.21 8.74 -13.00
N PRO A 161 11.53 8.90 -12.73
CA PRO A 161 12.55 9.01 -13.76
C PRO A 161 12.69 7.78 -14.67
N SER A 162 12.38 6.58 -14.17
CA SER A 162 12.36 5.35 -14.98
C SER A 162 11.25 5.36 -16.03
N THR A 163 10.02 5.73 -15.63
CA THR A 163 8.88 5.81 -16.55
C THR A 163 9.13 6.89 -17.60
N LYS A 164 9.62 8.06 -17.17
CA LYS A 164 9.99 9.16 -18.07
C LYS A 164 11.02 8.72 -19.13
N LEU A 165 12.14 8.12 -18.70
CA LEU A 165 13.17 7.59 -19.59
C LEU A 165 12.64 6.53 -20.57
N ALA A 166 11.74 5.66 -20.11
CA ALA A 166 11.12 4.65 -20.95
C ALA A 166 10.18 5.25 -22.01
N LEU A 167 9.30 6.18 -21.62
CA LEU A 167 8.35 6.82 -22.53
C LEU A 167 9.02 7.79 -23.51
N GLU A 168 10.11 8.46 -23.12
CA GLU A 168 10.97 9.23 -24.04
C GLU A 168 11.55 8.33 -25.14
N ARG A 169 11.92 7.08 -24.83
CA ARG A 169 12.37 6.09 -25.81
C ARG A 169 11.25 5.63 -26.73
N VAL A 170 10.03 5.41 -26.22
CA VAL A 170 8.86 5.09 -27.07
C VAL A 170 8.56 6.26 -28.02
N ARG A 171 8.57 7.52 -27.55
CA ARG A 171 8.44 8.71 -28.42
C ARG A 171 9.55 8.81 -29.48
N ALA A 172 10.74 8.30 -29.19
CA ALA A 172 11.85 8.20 -30.15
C ALA A 172 11.75 7.00 -31.11
N GLY A 173 10.65 6.21 -31.06
CA GLY A 173 10.42 5.06 -31.94
C GLY A 173 11.04 3.74 -31.47
N ALA A 174 11.45 3.63 -30.21
CA ALA A 174 11.90 2.36 -29.65
C ALA A 174 10.71 1.42 -29.33
N ASP A 175 10.94 0.13 -29.52
CA ASP A 175 10.00 -0.95 -29.18
C ASP A 175 9.69 -0.98 -27.66
N PRO A 176 8.41 -0.84 -27.24
CA PRO A 176 7.98 -0.96 -25.84
C PRO A 176 8.37 -2.27 -25.14
N HIS A 177 8.60 -3.37 -25.87
CA HIS A 177 9.16 -4.61 -25.29
C HIS A 177 10.62 -4.47 -24.83
N CYS A 178 11.28 -3.34 -25.13
CA CYS A 178 12.69 -3.10 -24.87
C CYS A 178 12.99 -1.83 -24.05
N THR A 179 12.00 -0.98 -23.76
CA THR A 179 12.24 0.33 -23.14
C THR A 179 12.49 0.28 -21.63
N GLY A 180 11.84 -0.64 -20.92
CA GLY A 180 11.86 -0.69 -19.44
C GLY A 180 13.14 -1.22 -18.78
N ARG A 181 14.13 -1.65 -19.56
CA ARG A 181 15.30 -2.47 -19.12
C ARG A 181 16.28 -1.81 -18.14
N GLN A 182 15.99 -0.60 -17.68
CA GLN A 182 16.79 0.14 -16.70
C GLN A 182 15.92 0.75 -15.58
N GLY A 183 14.61 0.53 -15.62
CA GLY A 183 13.70 1.12 -14.63
C GLY A 183 13.81 0.42 -13.28
N THR A 184 14.30 1.15 -12.28
CA THR A 184 14.61 0.64 -10.93
C THR A 184 13.80 1.33 -9.83
N THR A 185 13.11 2.41 -10.18
CA THR A 185 12.12 3.05 -9.30
C THR A 185 10.87 2.18 -9.10
N ASN A 186 9.99 2.61 -8.21
CA ASN A 186 8.77 1.94 -7.78
C ASN A 186 7.55 2.10 -8.71
N GLY A 187 7.66 2.85 -9.80
CA GLY A 187 6.55 3.17 -10.71
C GLY A 187 5.82 1.97 -11.36
N ALA A 188 6.38 0.77 -11.31
CA ALA A 188 5.66 -0.46 -11.65
C ALA A 188 4.91 -1.11 -10.46
N ALA A 189 5.41 -0.95 -9.24
CA ALA A 189 4.84 -1.51 -8.02
C ALA A 189 3.66 -0.67 -7.50
N MET A 190 3.75 0.66 -7.55
CA MET A 190 2.69 1.55 -7.07
C MET A 190 1.34 1.27 -7.73
N ARG A 191 1.37 1.06 -9.05
CA ARG A 191 0.20 0.81 -9.89
C ARG A 191 -0.24 -0.66 -9.95
N VAL A 192 0.41 -1.58 -9.23
CA VAL A 192 0.26 -3.04 -9.47
C VAL A 192 -0.98 -3.67 -8.82
N ALA A 193 -1.63 -2.99 -7.87
CA ALA A 193 -2.75 -3.57 -7.11
C ALA A 193 -3.86 -4.24 -7.97
N PRO A 194 -4.26 -3.72 -9.15
CA PRO A 194 -5.20 -4.39 -10.05
C PRO A 194 -4.77 -5.79 -10.51
N VAL A 195 -3.47 -6.04 -10.67
CA VAL A 195 -2.92 -7.36 -11.00
C VAL A 195 -3.14 -8.33 -9.83
N GLY A 196 -2.93 -7.86 -8.59
CA GLY A 196 -3.20 -8.63 -7.38
C GLY A 196 -4.69 -8.96 -7.21
N ILE A 197 -5.59 -8.08 -7.65
CA ILE A 197 -7.05 -8.34 -7.68
C ILE A 197 -7.41 -9.34 -8.79
N ALA A 198 -6.90 -9.15 -10.00
CA ALA A 198 -7.28 -9.93 -11.19
C ALA A 198 -6.74 -11.38 -11.21
N PHE A 199 -5.67 -11.69 -10.48
CA PHE A 199 -5.06 -13.02 -10.47
C PHE A 199 -4.88 -13.55 -9.04
N SER A 200 -5.46 -14.72 -8.76
CA SER A 200 -5.23 -15.40 -7.47
C SER A 200 -3.81 -15.96 -7.39
N LEU A 201 -3.22 -15.82 -6.20
CA LEU A 201 -1.92 -16.37 -5.85
C LEU A 201 -1.91 -17.90 -5.88
N SER A 202 -3.07 -18.53 -5.69
CA SER A 202 -3.26 -19.99 -5.74
C SER A 202 -3.69 -20.51 -7.12
N ALA A 203 -3.71 -19.68 -8.17
CA ALA A 203 -4.09 -20.11 -9.51
C ALA A 203 -2.97 -20.88 -10.21
N ASP A 204 -3.34 -21.94 -10.93
CA ASP A 204 -2.40 -22.82 -11.64
C ASP A 204 -1.52 -22.08 -12.66
N GLY A 205 -0.25 -22.54 -12.75
CA GLY A 205 0.63 -22.22 -13.86
C GLY A 205 1.00 -20.74 -14.00
N ASP A 206 1.44 -20.08 -12.92
CA ASP A 206 2.13 -18.77 -12.95
C ASP A 206 1.37 -17.59 -13.59
N ALA A 207 0.04 -17.59 -13.56
CA ALA A 207 -0.78 -16.51 -14.13
C ALA A 207 -0.43 -15.13 -13.54
N LEU A 208 -0.36 -15.03 -12.20
CA LEU A 208 0.01 -13.81 -11.48
C LEU A 208 1.42 -13.31 -11.87
N ALA A 209 2.40 -14.21 -11.97
CA ALA A 209 3.78 -13.85 -12.31
C ALA A 209 3.91 -13.30 -13.74
N ARG A 210 3.21 -13.88 -14.72
CA ARG A 210 3.17 -13.33 -16.09
C ARG A 210 2.49 -11.96 -16.15
N ALA A 211 1.41 -11.75 -15.40
CA ALA A 211 0.72 -10.47 -15.36
C ALA A 211 1.58 -9.36 -14.71
N VAL A 212 2.30 -9.68 -13.62
CA VAL A 212 3.31 -8.80 -13.01
C VAL A 212 4.39 -8.45 -14.04
N GLN A 213 5.02 -9.44 -14.69
CA GLN A 213 6.06 -9.19 -15.69
C GLN A 213 5.57 -8.30 -16.85
N ALA A 214 4.36 -8.54 -17.36
CA ALA A 214 3.76 -7.72 -18.41
C ALA A 214 3.47 -6.28 -17.96
N SER A 215 3.06 -6.05 -16.71
CA SER A 215 2.86 -4.70 -16.14
C SER A 215 4.17 -3.90 -15.97
N CYS A 216 5.29 -4.60 -15.80
CA CYS A 216 6.62 -4.01 -15.67
C CYS A 216 7.23 -3.65 -17.04
N LEU A 217 7.08 -4.54 -18.03
CA LEU A 217 7.87 -4.62 -19.27
C LEU A 217 8.20 -3.28 -19.97
N VAL A 218 7.20 -2.40 -20.12
CA VAL A 218 7.39 -1.11 -20.83
C VAL A 218 8.33 -0.16 -20.08
N THR A 219 8.39 -0.23 -18.75
CA THR A 219 8.92 0.85 -17.89
C THR A 219 9.96 0.41 -16.87
N HIS A 220 9.85 -0.81 -16.35
CA HIS A 220 10.65 -1.38 -15.26
C HIS A 220 10.90 -2.88 -15.51
N ASP A 221 11.32 -3.24 -16.72
CA ASP A 221 11.74 -4.60 -17.10
C ASP A 221 13.10 -4.96 -16.49
N THR A 222 13.18 -4.85 -15.17
CA THR A 222 14.37 -5.13 -14.35
C THR A 222 14.00 -6.13 -13.26
N ARG A 223 15.03 -6.76 -12.70
CA ARG A 223 14.92 -7.50 -11.43
C ARG A 223 14.18 -6.69 -10.37
N GLN A 224 14.54 -5.42 -10.21
CA GLN A 224 13.94 -4.53 -9.20
C GLN A 224 12.45 -4.32 -9.47
N GLY A 225 12.07 -4.05 -10.71
CA GLY A 225 10.67 -3.90 -11.11
C GLY A 225 9.85 -5.17 -10.87
N PHE A 226 10.37 -6.35 -11.23
CA PHE A 226 9.67 -7.62 -10.98
C PHE A 226 9.57 -7.96 -9.49
N GLU A 227 10.66 -7.83 -8.71
CA GLU A 227 10.62 -8.08 -7.27
C GLU A 227 9.66 -7.10 -6.56
N ALA A 228 9.68 -5.81 -6.92
CA ALA A 228 8.83 -4.78 -6.33
C ALA A 228 7.34 -5.00 -6.64
N ALA A 229 7.00 -5.09 -7.92
CA ALA A 229 5.62 -5.30 -8.37
C ALA A 229 5.10 -6.69 -7.95
N GLY A 230 5.96 -7.70 -7.93
CA GLY A 230 5.65 -9.04 -7.45
C GLY A 230 5.28 -9.09 -5.97
N LEU A 231 6.01 -8.37 -5.11
CA LEU A 231 5.68 -8.27 -3.68
C LEU A 231 4.28 -7.66 -3.46
N LEU A 232 4.01 -6.50 -4.05
CA LEU A 232 2.72 -5.82 -3.85
C LEU A 232 1.56 -6.59 -4.47
N ALA A 233 1.71 -7.13 -5.69
CA ALA A 233 0.66 -7.90 -6.33
C ALA A 233 0.33 -9.20 -5.58
N ALA A 234 1.34 -9.91 -5.07
CA ALA A 234 1.13 -11.12 -4.28
C ALA A 234 0.54 -10.82 -2.89
N ALA A 235 0.95 -9.74 -2.23
CA ALA A 235 0.39 -9.32 -0.94
C ALA A 235 -1.10 -8.94 -1.08
N VAL A 236 -1.44 -8.10 -2.08
CA VAL A 236 -2.85 -7.79 -2.40
C VAL A 236 -3.61 -9.08 -2.73
N SER A 237 -3.06 -9.96 -3.59
CA SER A 237 -3.76 -11.19 -3.99
C SER A 237 -4.02 -12.16 -2.85
N ALA A 238 -3.04 -12.39 -1.97
CA ALA A 238 -3.22 -13.19 -0.76
C ALA A 238 -4.30 -12.59 0.15
N ALA A 239 -4.29 -11.26 0.32
CA ALA A 239 -5.29 -10.57 1.10
C ALA A 239 -6.71 -10.67 0.48
N ILE A 240 -6.86 -10.64 -0.86
CA ILE A 240 -8.16 -10.89 -1.54
C ILE A 240 -8.67 -12.32 -1.25
N ASP A 241 -7.77 -13.31 -1.22
CA ASP A 241 -8.10 -14.71 -0.90
C ASP A 241 -8.31 -14.96 0.62
N GLY A 242 -8.41 -13.89 1.43
CA GLY A 242 -8.85 -13.94 2.83
C GLY A 242 -7.74 -13.74 3.87
N VAL A 243 -6.47 -13.75 3.46
CA VAL A 243 -5.32 -13.71 4.37
C VAL A 243 -5.20 -12.34 5.07
N ASP A 244 -4.68 -12.32 6.30
CA ASP A 244 -4.38 -11.08 7.02
C ASP A 244 -3.09 -10.40 6.52
N ALA A 245 -2.81 -9.19 7.02
CA ALA A 245 -1.65 -8.41 6.58
C ALA A 245 -0.31 -9.09 6.88
N ALA A 246 -0.21 -9.96 7.89
CA ALA A 246 1.02 -10.67 8.23
C ALA A 246 1.25 -11.85 7.27
N GLY A 247 0.22 -12.69 7.08
CA GLY A 247 0.28 -13.79 6.12
C GLY A 247 0.44 -13.31 4.68
N ALA A 248 -0.16 -12.17 4.31
CA ALA A 248 0.00 -11.56 2.99
C ALA A 248 1.46 -11.12 2.71
N LEU A 249 2.18 -10.63 3.72
CA LEU A 249 3.60 -10.26 3.61
C LEU A 249 4.50 -11.48 3.43
N GLU A 250 4.30 -12.55 4.20
CA GLU A 250 5.08 -13.78 4.03
C GLU A 250 4.77 -14.46 2.69
N ALA A 251 3.49 -14.52 2.30
CA ALA A 251 3.06 -15.06 1.00
C ALA A 251 3.66 -14.27 -0.19
N ALA A 252 3.84 -12.95 -0.05
CA ALA A 252 4.53 -12.13 -1.04
C ALA A 252 6.05 -12.39 -1.10
N LEU A 253 6.69 -12.53 0.06
CA LEU A 253 8.11 -12.87 0.16
C LEU A 253 8.41 -14.25 -0.45
N ASP A 254 7.54 -15.23 -0.22
CA ASP A 254 7.62 -16.57 -0.80
C ASP A 254 7.29 -16.56 -2.30
N PHE A 255 6.29 -15.79 -2.75
CA PHE A 255 5.97 -15.64 -4.18
C PHE A 255 7.19 -15.20 -5.00
N VAL A 256 7.96 -14.23 -4.50
CA VAL A 256 9.17 -13.75 -5.18
C VAL A 256 10.35 -14.71 -4.98
N ALA A 257 10.49 -15.37 -3.83
CA ALA A 257 11.60 -16.31 -3.60
C ALA A 257 11.47 -17.66 -4.32
N ALA A 258 10.24 -18.11 -4.61
CA ALA A 258 9.99 -19.38 -5.28
C ALA A 258 10.25 -19.36 -6.81
N ARG A 259 10.69 -18.23 -7.36
CA ARG A 259 10.79 -18.00 -8.81
C ARG A 259 12.23 -17.66 -9.23
N PRO A 260 12.63 -18.01 -10.47
CA PRO A 260 13.92 -17.59 -11.02
C PRO A 260 13.97 -16.06 -11.16
N GLU A 261 15.18 -15.50 -11.19
CA GLU A 261 15.39 -14.08 -11.43
C GLU A 261 14.81 -13.67 -12.79
N ALA A 262 13.96 -12.63 -12.80
CA ALA A 262 13.18 -12.19 -13.96
C ALA A 262 13.34 -10.68 -14.18
N GLY A 263 13.23 -10.25 -15.44
CA GLY A 263 13.63 -8.90 -15.87
C GLY A 263 15.14 -8.77 -16.05
N HIS A 264 15.60 -7.59 -16.47
CA HIS A 264 17.02 -7.32 -16.72
C HIS A 264 17.80 -7.01 -15.43
N TRP A 265 19.09 -7.33 -15.45
CA TRP A 265 20.03 -7.02 -14.36
C TRP A 265 20.34 -5.51 -14.32
N THR A 266 20.45 -4.96 -13.09
CA THR A 266 21.00 -3.63 -12.82
C THR A 266 21.91 -3.68 -11.59
N GLU A 267 22.70 -2.64 -11.37
CA GLU A 267 23.62 -2.53 -10.22
C GLU A 267 22.92 -2.28 -8.86
N LYS A 268 21.59 -2.13 -8.84
CA LYS A 268 20.80 -1.86 -7.64
C LYS A 268 20.64 -3.10 -6.76
N ALA A 269 20.33 -2.89 -5.48
CA ALA A 269 20.02 -3.96 -4.55
C ALA A 269 18.75 -4.75 -4.95
N SER A 270 18.61 -5.97 -4.42
CA SER A 270 17.36 -6.73 -4.46
C SER A 270 16.34 -6.09 -3.52
N VAL A 271 15.14 -5.83 -4.05
CA VAL A 271 13.97 -5.32 -3.31
C VAL A 271 13.49 -6.37 -2.32
N ALA A 272 13.46 -7.63 -2.71
CA ALA A 272 13.04 -8.74 -1.84
C ALA A 272 14.05 -9.00 -0.69
N ALA A 273 15.36 -8.79 -0.92
CA ALA A 273 16.36 -8.85 0.14
C ALA A 273 16.28 -7.62 1.07
N ARG A 274 16.11 -6.41 0.51
CA ARG A 274 15.91 -5.18 1.30
C ARG A 274 14.63 -5.23 2.12
N THR A 275 13.55 -5.81 1.61
CA THR A 275 12.29 -6.01 2.34
C THR A 275 12.49 -6.91 3.56
N ARG A 276 13.15 -8.08 3.40
CA ARG A 276 13.47 -8.96 4.53
C ARG A 276 14.33 -8.26 5.58
N LEU A 277 15.37 -7.54 5.17
CA LEU A 277 16.24 -6.78 6.07
C LEU A 277 15.49 -5.64 6.78
N ALA A 278 14.65 -4.88 6.07
CA ALA A 278 13.84 -3.81 6.65
C ALA A 278 12.83 -4.35 7.67
N LEU A 279 12.14 -5.44 7.35
CA LEU A 279 11.23 -6.13 8.26
C LEU A 279 11.97 -6.65 9.50
N GLU A 280 13.11 -7.32 9.35
CA GLU A 280 13.88 -7.82 10.49
C GLU A 280 14.41 -6.71 11.40
N THR A 281 15.06 -5.70 10.82
CA THR A 281 15.75 -4.65 11.59
C THR A 281 14.81 -3.64 12.25
N SER A 282 13.56 -3.53 11.78
CA SER A 282 12.53 -2.67 12.38
C SER A 282 11.68 -3.35 13.46
N ARG A 283 11.95 -4.62 13.82
CA ARG A 283 11.20 -5.35 14.87
C ARG A 283 11.26 -4.60 16.20
N ASN A 284 10.10 -4.33 16.80
CA ASN A 284 9.91 -3.61 18.06
C ASN A 284 10.30 -2.12 18.03
N LEU A 285 10.42 -1.51 16.84
CA LEU A 285 10.54 -0.05 16.69
C LEU A 285 9.17 0.55 16.41
N HIS A 286 8.84 1.64 17.11
CA HIS A 286 7.54 2.31 17.04
C HIS A 286 7.72 3.84 17.03
N GLY A 287 6.76 4.59 16.46
CA GLY A 287 6.79 6.06 16.45
C GLY A 287 8.03 6.66 15.77
N GLU A 288 8.59 7.76 16.32
CA GLU A 288 9.78 8.42 15.74
C GLU A 288 11.00 7.50 15.68
N ALA A 289 11.10 6.46 16.54
CA ALA A 289 12.19 5.47 16.44
C ALA A 289 12.05 4.57 15.19
N LEU A 290 10.82 4.25 14.79
CA LEU A 290 10.55 3.57 13.52
C LEU A 290 10.76 4.53 12.34
N ALA A 291 10.28 5.79 12.46
CA ALA A 291 10.44 6.79 11.40
C ALA A 291 11.93 7.07 11.11
N GLU A 292 12.75 7.23 12.14
CA GLU A 292 14.19 7.40 11.99
C GLU A 292 14.85 6.16 11.39
N HIS A 293 14.47 4.95 11.81
CA HIS A 293 15.00 3.72 11.23
C HIS A 293 14.67 3.58 9.73
N LEU A 294 13.44 3.92 9.35
CA LEU A 294 13.00 3.93 7.95
C LEU A 294 13.80 4.94 7.13
N ARG A 295 13.87 6.21 7.57
CA ARG A 295 14.62 7.27 6.88
C ARG A 295 16.10 6.94 6.73
N THR A 296 16.74 6.39 7.75
CA THR A 296 18.21 6.29 7.84
C THR A 296 18.79 4.93 7.38
N TYR A 297 18.03 3.82 7.47
CA TYR A 297 18.53 2.48 7.09
C TYR A 297 17.74 1.81 5.94
N VAL A 298 16.47 2.15 5.78
CA VAL A 298 15.60 1.59 4.72
C VAL A 298 15.55 2.51 3.49
N GLY A 299 15.55 3.82 3.70
CA GLY A 299 15.34 4.83 2.66
C GLY A 299 13.84 5.07 2.40
N THR A 300 13.53 6.25 1.88
CA THR A 300 12.17 6.70 1.56
C THR A 300 12.12 7.42 0.21
N SER A 301 12.95 6.98 -0.76
CA SER A 301 12.97 7.52 -2.12
C SER A 301 12.22 6.63 -3.13
N VAL A 302 12.03 7.18 -4.33
CA VAL A 302 11.45 6.51 -5.50
C VAL A 302 12.14 5.21 -5.91
N GLU A 303 13.34 4.90 -5.42
CA GLU A 303 13.99 3.61 -5.66
C GLU A 303 13.19 2.45 -5.06
N SER A 304 12.87 1.42 -5.87
CA SER A 304 12.10 0.26 -5.40
C SER A 304 12.74 -0.42 -4.19
N ALA A 305 14.08 -0.41 -4.11
CA ALA A 305 14.87 -1.03 -3.05
C ALA A 305 14.84 -0.25 -1.70
N GLU A 306 14.07 0.83 -1.63
CA GLU A 306 13.83 1.67 -0.45
C GLU A 306 12.34 1.79 -0.13
N SER A 307 11.54 2.32 -1.06
CA SER A 307 10.12 2.62 -0.85
C SER A 307 9.25 1.37 -0.65
N VAL A 308 9.45 0.28 -1.41
CA VAL A 308 8.70 -0.98 -1.19
C VAL A 308 9.02 -1.61 0.18
N PRO A 309 10.30 -1.80 0.58
CA PRO A 309 10.65 -2.20 1.94
C PRO A 309 10.06 -1.30 3.02
N CYS A 310 9.99 0.02 2.80
CA CYS A 310 9.38 0.98 3.72
C CYS A 310 7.85 0.75 3.85
N ALA A 311 7.13 0.71 2.72
CA ALA A 311 5.69 0.47 2.69
C ALA A 311 5.31 -0.86 3.39
N LEU A 312 6.05 -1.94 3.13
CA LEU A 312 5.76 -3.26 3.71
C LEU A 312 6.10 -3.35 5.22
N VAL A 313 7.04 -2.54 5.72
CA VAL A 313 7.23 -2.35 7.18
C VAL A 313 6.02 -1.63 7.80
N ILE A 314 5.45 -0.64 7.12
CA ILE A 314 4.26 0.10 7.57
C ILE A 314 3.03 -0.81 7.57
N VAL A 315 2.81 -1.62 6.52
CA VAL A 315 1.74 -2.64 6.44
C VAL A 315 1.72 -3.53 7.68
N ARG A 316 2.90 -4.03 8.10
CA ARG A 316 3.03 -4.90 9.28
C ARG A 316 2.73 -4.15 10.59
N GLU A 317 3.34 -2.99 10.80
CA GLU A 317 3.21 -2.22 12.05
C GLU A 317 1.79 -1.68 12.27
N PHE A 318 1.15 -1.23 11.19
CA PHE A 318 -0.14 -0.54 11.24
C PHE A 318 -1.31 -1.40 10.74
N ALA A 319 -1.13 -2.73 10.66
CA ALA A 319 -2.14 -3.71 10.24
C ALA A 319 -3.51 -3.57 10.93
N GLN A 320 -3.52 -3.12 12.19
CA GLN A 320 -4.73 -2.93 13.01
C GLN A 320 -5.17 -1.45 13.14
N ARG A 321 -4.42 -0.52 12.52
CA ARG A 321 -4.66 0.93 12.54
C ARG A 321 -4.25 1.56 11.19
N PRO A 322 -4.91 1.24 10.05
CA PRO A 322 -4.44 1.63 8.73
C PRO A 322 -4.26 3.15 8.56
N LEU A 323 -5.21 3.97 9.03
CA LEU A 323 -5.11 5.43 8.93
C LEU A 323 -3.86 5.98 9.63
N ASP A 324 -3.54 5.50 10.84
CA ASP A 324 -2.31 5.87 11.55
C ASP A 324 -1.07 5.55 10.70
N GLY A 325 -1.07 4.42 9.99
CA GLY A 325 0.03 4.00 9.12
C GLY A 325 0.18 4.84 7.86
N LEU A 326 -0.93 5.23 7.22
CA LEU A 326 -0.92 6.11 6.05
C LEU A 326 -0.53 7.55 6.41
N CYS A 327 -1.02 8.05 7.56
CA CYS A 327 -0.59 9.32 8.12
C CYS A 327 0.88 9.31 8.54
N PHE A 328 1.37 8.20 9.12
CA PHE A 328 2.77 8.00 9.42
C PHE A 328 3.64 7.99 8.14
N ALA A 329 3.23 7.27 7.09
CA ALA A 329 3.87 7.27 5.78
C ALA A 329 3.99 8.70 5.21
N ALA A 330 2.87 9.45 5.21
CA ALA A 330 2.83 10.85 4.80
C ALA A 330 3.77 11.76 5.62
N GLY A 331 4.07 11.40 6.87
CA GLY A 331 5.01 12.10 7.75
C GLY A 331 6.50 11.77 7.56
N LEU A 332 6.86 10.71 6.80
CA LEU A 332 8.25 10.24 6.69
C LEU A 332 9.16 11.17 5.86
N GLY A 333 8.61 11.82 4.83
CA GLY A 333 9.35 12.63 3.87
C GLY A 333 10.11 11.82 2.81
N GLY A 334 10.36 12.48 1.69
CA GLY A 334 10.73 11.82 0.44
C GLY A 334 9.49 11.47 -0.39
N ASP A 335 9.37 10.21 -0.78
CA ASP A 335 8.37 9.67 -1.69
C ASP A 335 7.11 9.17 -0.95
N THR A 336 6.37 10.11 -0.37
CA THR A 336 5.40 9.84 0.70
C THR A 336 4.04 9.37 0.24
N ASP A 337 3.57 9.84 -0.92
CA ASP A 337 2.42 9.29 -1.65
C ASP A 337 2.69 7.86 -2.07
N THR A 338 3.77 7.59 -2.81
CA THR A 338 4.02 6.24 -3.32
C THR A 338 4.15 5.20 -2.21
N ILE A 339 4.83 5.54 -1.12
CA ILE A 339 4.95 4.67 0.07
C ILE A 339 3.59 4.46 0.75
N ALA A 340 2.77 5.51 0.85
CA ALA A 340 1.44 5.43 1.44
C ALA A 340 0.45 4.66 0.55
N ALA A 341 0.45 4.88 -0.77
CA ALA A 341 -0.40 4.20 -1.74
C ALA A 341 -0.13 2.69 -1.75
N MET A 342 1.15 2.29 -1.80
CA MET A 342 1.56 0.88 -1.71
C MET A 342 1.17 0.23 -0.38
N ALA A 343 1.35 0.93 0.75
CA ALA A 343 0.93 0.42 2.06
C ALA A 343 -0.61 0.32 2.16
N GLY A 344 -1.32 1.32 1.66
CA GLY A 344 -2.78 1.42 1.65
C GLY A 344 -3.44 0.33 0.81
N ALA A 345 -2.85 -0.02 -0.33
CA ALA A 345 -3.33 -1.12 -1.16
C ALA A 345 -3.36 -2.46 -0.40
N VAL A 346 -2.30 -2.78 0.35
CA VAL A 346 -2.22 -4.05 1.11
C VAL A 346 -3.04 -3.97 2.40
N LEU A 347 -2.98 -2.85 3.14
CA LEU A 347 -3.78 -2.64 4.36
C LEU A 347 -5.28 -2.71 4.08
N GLY A 348 -5.74 -2.01 3.04
CA GLY A 348 -7.14 -1.99 2.61
C GLY A 348 -7.61 -3.34 2.05
N ALA A 349 -6.74 -4.09 1.37
CA ALA A 349 -7.03 -5.47 0.98
C ALA A 349 -7.18 -6.42 2.18
N SER A 350 -6.35 -6.21 3.21
CA SER A 350 -6.25 -7.09 4.38
C SER A 350 -7.37 -6.85 5.39
N ALA A 351 -7.75 -5.59 5.60
CA ALA A 351 -8.73 -5.15 6.59
C ALA A 351 -9.56 -3.96 6.08
N PRO A 352 -10.42 -4.13 5.04
CA PRO A 352 -11.18 -3.04 4.42
C PRO A 352 -12.07 -2.28 5.41
N HIS A 353 -12.61 -2.98 6.42
CA HIS A 353 -13.45 -2.44 7.48
C HIS A 353 -12.71 -1.54 8.49
N LEU A 354 -11.38 -1.42 8.40
CA LEU A 354 -10.56 -0.49 9.19
C LEU A 354 -10.16 0.78 8.40
N LEU A 355 -10.62 0.93 7.16
CA LEU A 355 -10.45 2.17 6.40
C LEU A 355 -11.49 3.21 6.84
N PRO A 356 -11.11 4.50 7.02
CA PRO A 356 -12.02 5.57 7.40
C PRO A 356 -12.90 5.98 6.22
N VAL A 357 -14.17 5.55 6.23
CA VAL A 357 -15.15 5.76 5.15
C VAL A 357 -15.26 7.24 4.78
N GLU A 358 -15.33 8.15 5.75
CA GLU A 358 -15.49 9.58 5.52
C GLU A 358 -14.26 10.26 4.89
N LEU A 359 -13.08 9.61 4.93
CA LEU A 359 -11.90 10.08 4.19
C LEU A 359 -11.80 9.41 2.83
N VAL A 360 -12.19 8.13 2.70
CA VAL A 360 -12.30 7.44 1.41
C VAL A 360 -13.30 8.17 0.52
N ASP A 361 -14.53 8.39 0.96
CA ASP A 361 -15.59 9.08 0.20
C ASP A 361 -15.12 10.46 -0.27
N ARG A 362 -14.41 11.20 0.59
CA ARG A 362 -13.81 12.51 0.23
C ARG A 362 -12.76 12.40 -0.86
N VAL A 363 -11.91 11.36 -0.88
CA VAL A 363 -10.94 11.15 -1.97
C VAL A 363 -11.68 10.77 -3.26
N LEU A 364 -12.68 9.88 -3.19
CA LEU A 364 -13.46 9.45 -4.34
C LEU A 364 -14.24 10.63 -4.97
N GLU A 365 -14.91 11.44 -4.17
CA GLU A 365 -15.60 12.66 -4.63
C GLU A 365 -14.60 13.68 -5.20
N ARG A 366 -13.52 13.98 -4.46
CA ARG A 366 -12.53 14.99 -4.84
C ARG A 366 -11.84 14.68 -6.17
N SER A 367 -11.57 13.40 -6.43
CA SER A 367 -10.85 12.91 -7.61
C SER A 367 -11.77 12.27 -8.66
N GLY A 368 -13.09 12.32 -8.48
CA GLY A 368 -14.08 11.80 -9.45
C GLY A 368 -14.07 10.28 -9.65
N LEU A 369 -13.54 9.52 -8.69
CA LEU A 369 -13.24 8.10 -8.84
C LEU A 369 -14.48 7.21 -8.68
N ARG A 370 -14.52 6.12 -9.46
CA ARG A 370 -15.63 5.16 -9.54
C ARG A 370 -15.05 3.74 -9.53
N LEU A 371 -14.69 3.26 -8.35
CA LEU A 371 -13.83 2.08 -8.17
C LEU A 371 -14.57 0.75 -8.17
N GLU A 372 -15.86 0.74 -7.84
CA GLU A 372 -16.66 -0.48 -7.72
C GLU A 372 -16.83 -1.22 -9.05
N PRO A 373 -17.15 -0.56 -10.19
CA PRO A 373 -17.22 -1.25 -11.49
C PRO A 373 -15.87 -1.80 -11.94
N VAL A 374 -14.77 -1.13 -11.58
CA VAL A 374 -13.40 -1.58 -11.88
C VAL A 374 -13.05 -2.81 -11.03
N CYS A 375 -13.37 -2.78 -9.74
CA CYS A 375 -13.23 -3.91 -8.82
C CYS A 375 -14.02 -5.15 -9.31
N ASP A 376 -15.30 -4.97 -9.64
CA ASP A 376 -16.17 -6.06 -10.12
C ASP A 376 -15.66 -6.67 -11.43
N ALA A 377 -15.15 -5.85 -12.37
CA ALA A 377 -14.57 -6.32 -13.62
C ALA A 377 -13.24 -7.06 -13.42
N LEU A 378 -12.34 -6.59 -12.54
CA LEU A 378 -11.10 -7.30 -12.20
C LEU A 378 -11.38 -8.65 -11.52
N LEU A 379 -12.39 -8.72 -10.64
CA LEU A 379 -12.78 -9.97 -9.99
C LEU A 379 -13.42 -10.98 -10.95
N ALA A 380 -14.08 -10.53 -12.02
CA ALA A 380 -14.54 -11.41 -13.10
C ALA A 380 -13.36 -12.12 -13.79
N LEU A 381 -12.22 -11.44 -13.97
CA LEU A 381 -10.98 -12.06 -14.45
C LEU A 381 -10.46 -13.12 -13.46
N ARG A 382 -10.46 -12.81 -12.16
CA ARG A 382 -10.03 -13.73 -11.08
C ARG A 382 -10.84 -15.02 -11.06
N GLY A 383 -12.15 -14.93 -11.27
CA GLY A 383 -13.06 -16.07 -11.31
C GLY A 383 -12.95 -16.93 -12.60
N GLY A 384 -12.58 -16.31 -13.72
CA GLY A 384 -12.58 -16.95 -15.05
C GLY A 384 -11.73 -18.21 -15.17
N GLY A 385 -10.66 -18.34 -14.37
CA GLY A 385 -9.77 -19.51 -14.38
C GLY A 385 -10.49 -20.82 -14.02
N ARG A 386 -11.42 -20.79 -13.05
CA ARG A 386 -12.17 -22.00 -12.62
C ARG A 386 -13.12 -22.48 -13.71
N CYS A 387 -13.81 -21.55 -14.36
CA CYS A 387 -14.80 -21.86 -15.39
C CYS A 387 -14.17 -22.48 -16.65
N GLN A 388 -12.88 -22.24 -16.92
CA GLN A 388 -12.15 -22.92 -17.99
C GLN A 388 -11.70 -24.34 -17.59
N GLN A 389 -11.42 -24.60 -16.31
CA GLN A 389 -11.11 -25.96 -15.82
C GLN A 389 -12.35 -26.86 -15.91
N ASP A 390 -13.51 -26.42 -15.43
CA ASP A 390 -14.78 -27.15 -15.56
C ASP A 390 -15.08 -27.51 -17.03
N ALA A 391 -14.89 -26.56 -17.94
CA ALA A 391 -15.10 -26.74 -19.38
C ALA A 391 -14.06 -27.63 -20.08
N LEU A 392 -12.91 -27.90 -19.44
CA LEU A 392 -11.87 -28.81 -19.94
C LEU A 392 -12.01 -30.22 -19.36
N GLU A 393 -12.41 -30.37 -18.10
CA GLU A 393 -12.70 -31.68 -17.50
C GLU A 393 -13.94 -32.32 -18.11
N GLN A 394 -15.00 -31.54 -18.37
CA GLN A 394 -16.19 -31.97 -19.12
C GLN A 394 -15.92 -32.27 -20.62
N ARG A 395 -14.67 -32.15 -21.08
CA ARG A 395 -14.24 -32.46 -22.46
C ARG A 395 -13.24 -33.63 -22.55
N ARG A 396 -12.98 -34.34 -21.45
CA ARG A 396 -12.27 -35.63 -21.49
C ARG A 396 -13.26 -36.77 -21.79
N PRO A 397 -12.99 -37.64 -22.78
CA PRO A 397 -13.84 -38.77 -23.14
C PRO A 397 -13.68 -39.98 -22.20
#